data_AF-A0A3A9DQP6-F1
#
_entry.id   AF-A0A3A9DQP6-F1
#
_cell.length_a   1.000
_cell.length_b   1.000
_cell.length_c   1.000
_cell.angle_alpha   90.00
_cell.angle_beta   90.00
_cell.angle_gamma   90.00
#
_symmetry.space_group_name_H-M   'P 1'
#
loop_
_entity.id
_entity.type
_entity.pdbx_description
1 polymer ?
#
loop_
_entity_poly.entity_id
_entity_poly.type
_entity_poly.pdbx_seq_one_letter_code
_entity_poly.pdbx_strand_id
1 'polypeptide(L)'
;KEEREQRKALESQIEKNAPKVLFADAVAASHTSILTGELAKLLKQNGVEIGQNRLFAWLRDNGYLIRRKGSDYNMPTQKSMEMELFEVKERTIHDPNGSVRVIKTPKVTGKGQQYFINKFLGVPAQ
;
A
#
# COMPACT_ATOMS: atom_id res chain seq x y z
N LYS A 1 39.41 -4.17 8.79
CA LYS A 1 39.41 -2.97 7.92
C LYS A 1 38.19 -2.92 7.00
N GLU A 2 37.45 -4.02 6.79
CA GLU A 2 36.25 -4.08 5.94
C GLU A 2 34.94 -3.60 6.62
N GLU A 3 34.84 -3.64 7.96
CA GLU A 3 33.63 -3.19 8.68
C GLU A 3 33.37 -1.67 8.58
N ARG A 4 34.40 -0.87 8.28
CA ARG A 4 34.31 0.61 8.24
C ARG A 4 33.82 1.14 6.90
N GLU A 5 33.98 0.36 5.82
CA GLU A 5 33.51 0.74 4.47
C GLU A 5 32.02 0.44 4.28
N GLN A 6 31.50 -0.62 4.91
CA GLN A 6 30.07 -0.92 4.85
C GLN A 6 29.20 0.14 5.56
N ARG A 7 29.70 0.77 6.64
CA ARG A 7 28.96 1.86 7.31
C ARG A 7 28.88 3.15 6.50
N LYS A 8 29.93 3.49 5.74
CA LYS A 8 29.93 4.70 4.89
C LYS A 8 29.00 4.60 3.68
N ALA A 9 28.80 3.40 3.14
CA ALA A 9 27.85 3.17 2.05
C ALA A 9 26.39 3.30 2.51
N LEU A 10 26.08 2.90 3.75
CA LEU A 10 24.76 3.10 4.35
C LEU A 10 24.46 4.58 4.66
N GLU A 11 25.44 5.33 5.18
CA GLU A 11 25.27 6.76 5.51
C GLU A 11 24.95 7.63 4.28
N SER A 12 25.57 7.34 3.13
CA SER A 12 25.28 8.07 1.88
C SER A 12 23.88 7.77 1.29
N GLN A 13 23.29 6.60 1.62
CA GLN A 13 21.90 6.32 1.25
C GLN A 13 20.90 7.01 2.18
N ILE A 14 21.23 7.15 3.46
CA ILE A 14 20.36 7.83 4.45
C ILE A 14 20.14 9.30 4.07
N GLU A 15 21.17 9.99 3.59
CA GLU A 15 21.10 11.42 3.23
C GLU A 15 20.18 11.70 2.03
N LYS A 16 20.07 10.76 1.07
CA LYS A 16 19.10 10.82 -0.04
C LYS A 16 17.69 10.36 0.34
N ASN A 17 17.57 9.62 1.44
CA ASN A 17 16.30 9.10 1.95
C ASN A 17 15.64 10.02 2.99
N ALA A 18 16.34 11.04 3.50
CA ALA A 18 15.80 12.01 4.45
C ALA A 18 14.44 12.63 4.03
N PRO A 19 14.24 13.11 2.77
CA PRO A 19 12.92 13.59 2.35
C PRO A 19 11.89 12.47 2.14
N LYS A 20 12.32 11.22 1.92
CA LYS A 20 11.43 10.07 1.68
C LYS A 20 10.85 9.50 2.98
N VAL A 21 11.62 9.51 4.06
CA VAL A 21 11.18 9.03 5.39
C VAL A 21 10.16 10.00 6.00
N LEU A 22 10.42 11.31 5.90
CA LEU A 22 9.49 12.36 6.37
C LEU A 22 8.09 12.26 5.73
N PHE A 23 8.00 11.77 4.49
CA PHE A 23 6.72 11.59 3.82
C PHE A 23 5.92 10.40 4.37
N ALA A 24 6.59 9.30 4.73
CA ALA A 24 5.93 8.15 5.36
C ALA A 24 5.27 8.56 6.69
N ASP A 25 5.95 9.40 7.47
CA ASP A 25 5.46 9.93 8.75
C ASP A 25 4.35 10.99 8.56
N ALA A 26 4.39 11.79 7.49
CA ALA A 26 3.32 12.73 7.18
C ALA A 26 2.03 12.02 6.72
N VAL A 27 2.18 10.94 5.94
CA VAL A 27 1.06 10.10 5.49
C VAL A 27 0.48 9.29 6.64
N ALA A 28 1.33 8.83 7.57
CA ALA A 28 0.93 8.18 8.83
C ALA A 28 -0.01 9.03 9.70
N ALA A 29 0.28 10.34 9.82
CA ALA A 29 -0.48 11.25 10.67
C ALA A 29 -1.91 11.49 10.17
N SER A 30 -2.14 11.31 8.87
CA SER A 30 -3.47 11.27 8.27
C SER A 30 -4.16 9.97 8.69
N HIS A 31 -5.07 10.06 9.66
CA HIS A 31 -5.93 8.94 10.10
C HIS A 31 -6.93 8.47 9.02
N THR A 32 -6.82 8.98 7.79
CA THR A 32 -7.74 8.67 6.70
C THR A 32 -7.23 7.52 5.85
N SER A 33 -8.12 6.57 5.57
CA SER A 33 -7.87 5.52 4.61
C SER A 33 -7.96 6.07 3.18
N ILE A 34 -7.04 5.66 2.32
CA ILE A 34 -6.96 6.11 0.93
C ILE A 34 -7.26 4.97 -0.03
N LEU A 35 -7.62 5.27 -1.27
CA LEU A 35 -7.77 4.23 -2.28
C LEU A 35 -6.41 3.61 -2.62
N THR A 36 -6.40 2.34 -3.00
CA THR A 36 -5.17 1.68 -3.50
C THR A 36 -4.57 2.43 -4.70
N GLY A 37 -5.41 3.05 -5.55
CA GLY A 37 -4.94 3.90 -6.65
C GLY A 37 -4.26 5.20 -6.19
N GLU A 38 -4.69 5.77 -5.06
CA GLU A 38 -4.04 6.93 -4.45
C GLU A 38 -2.69 6.54 -3.87
N LEU A 39 -2.61 5.40 -3.16
CA LEU A 39 -1.33 4.85 -2.71
C LEU A 39 -0.35 4.66 -3.88
N ALA A 40 -0.81 4.17 -5.04
CA ALA A 40 0.05 4.02 -6.20
C ALA A 40 0.61 5.37 -6.70
N LYS A 41 -0.20 6.43 -6.69
CA LYS A 41 0.27 7.78 -7.04
C LYS A 41 1.31 8.28 -6.04
N LEU A 42 1.08 8.06 -4.75
CA LEU A 42 2.02 8.42 -3.69
C LEU A 42 3.36 7.70 -3.86
N LEU A 43 3.34 6.38 -4.09
CA LEU A 43 4.54 5.59 -4.35
C LEU A 43 5.31 6.12 -5.58
N LYS A 44 4.58 6.46 -6.66
CA LYS A 44 5.18 7.07 -7.86
C LYS A 44 5.84 8.41 -7.58
N GLN A 45 5.22 9.27 -6.79
CA GLN A 45 5.80 10.55 -6.37
C GLN A 45 7.08 10.35 -5.54
N ASN A 46 7.19 9.25 -4.81
CA ASN A 46 8.36 8.90 -4.00
C ASN A 46 9.44 8.08 -4.76
N GLY A 47 9.33 8.01 -6.09
CA GLY A 47 10.33 7.39 -6.96
C GLY A 47 10.14 5.89 -7.20
N VAL A 48 9.02 5.30 -6.77
CA VAL A 48 8.68 3.90 -7.07
C VAL A 48 7.91 3.88 -8.39
N GLU A 49 8.48 3.30 -9.45
CA GLU A 49 7.83 3.30 -10.77
C GLU A 49 6.67 2.29 -10.86
N ILE A 50 5.57 2.57 -10.15
CA ILE A 50 4.38 1.73 -10.08
C ILE A 50 3.12 2.54 -10.40
N GLY A 51 2.20 1.91 -11.14
CA GLY A 51 0.87 2.45 -11.41
C GLY A 51 -0.21 1.65 -10.70
N GLN A 52 -1.44 2.17 -10.64
CA GLN A 52 -2.56 1.53 -9.96
C GLN A 52 -2.73 0.05 -10.32
N ASN A 53 -2.80 -0.28 -11.62
CA ASN A 53 -2.99 -1.67 -12.06
C ASN A 53 -1.82 -2.58 -11.67
N ARG A 54 -0.59 -2.07 -11.74
CA ARG A 54 0.62 -2.79 -11.31
C ARG A 54 0.64 -3.02 -9.80
N LEU A 55 0.21 -2.03 -9.01
CA LEU A 55 0.08 -2.18 -7.56
C LEU A 55 -0.98 -3.22 -7.18
N PHE A 56 -2.15 -3.19 -7.82
CA PHE A 56 -3.17 -4.22 -7.60
C PHE A 56 -2.67 -5.62 -7.96
N ALA A 57 -1.92 -5.77 -9.05
CA ALA A 57 -1.31 -7.05 -9.42
C ALA A 57 -0.31 -7.50 -8.34
N TRP A 58 0.63 -6.62 -7.97
CA TRP A 58 1.62 -6.91 -6.94
C TRP A 58 0.98 -7.31 -5.61
N LEU A 59 -0.06 -6.59 -5.16
CA LEU A 59 -0.78 -6.90 -3.92
C LEU A 59 -1.44 -8.28 -3.97
N ARG A 60 -2.00 -8.69 -5.12
CA ARG A 60 -2.58 -10.03 -5.28
C ARG A 60 -1.51 -11.11 -5.30
N ASP A 61 -0.42 -10.88 -6.03
CA ASP A 61 0.65 -11.85 -6.19
C ASP A 61 1.44 -12.05 -4.88
N ASN A 62 1.47 -11.03 -4.01
CA ASN A 62 2.08 -11.09 -2.69
C ASN A 62 1.10 -11.49 -1.57
N GLY A 63 -0.14 -11.90 -1.91
CA GLY A 63 -1.11 -12.40 -0.94
C GLY A 63 -1.72 -11.34 -0.02
N TYR A 64 -1.65 -10.06 -0.38
CA TYR A 64 -2.36 -9.00 0.34
C TYR A 64 -3.82 -8.89 -0.07
N LEU A 65 -4.08 -9.09 -1.36
CA LEU A 65 -5.41 -9.15 -1.93
C LEU A 65 -5.68 -10.53 -2.51
N ILE A 66 -6.95 -10.92 -2.55
CA ILE A 66 -7.37 -12.19 -3.14
C ILE A 66 -7.20 -12.14 -4.67
N ARG A 67 -6.43 -13.10 -5.19
CA ARG A 67 -6.17 -13.28 -6.63
C ARG A 67 -7.28 -14.06 -7.35
N ARG A 68 -8.05 -14.88 -6.63
CA ARG A 68 -9.12 -15.71 -7.20
C ARG A 68 -10.16 -14.81 -7.88
N LYS A 69 -10.41 -15.05 -9.17
CA LYS A 69 -11.48 -14.35 -9.91
C LYS A 69 -12.84 -14.79 -9.35
N GLY A 70 -13.65 -13.83 -8.94
CA GLY A 70 -14.94 -14.06 -8.29
C GLY A 70 -15.39 -12.84 -7.49
N SER A 71 -16.38 -13.03 -6.62
CA SER A 71 -16.91 -11.97 -5.73
C SER A 71 -15.85 -11.33 -4.85
N ASP A 72 -14.81 -12.10 -4.49
CA ASP A 72 -13.79 -11.68 -3.54
C ASP A 72 -12.55 -11.11 -4.23
N TYR A 73 -12.56 -10.97 -5.56
CA TYR A 73 -11.40 -10.45 -6.28
C TYR A 73 -11.07 -9.02 -5.79
N ASN A 74 -9.80 -8.78 -5.46
CA ASN A 74 -9.31 -7.55 -4.81
C ASN A 74 -9.77 -7.33 -3.36
N MET A 75 -10.43 -8.29 -2.73
CA MET A 75 -10.68 -8.20 -1.29
C MET A 75 -9.38 -8.45 -0.52
N PRO A 76 -9.15 -7.76 0.61
CA PRO A 76 -8.01 -8.06 1.47
C PRO A 76 -8.06 -9.50 1.96
N THR A 77 -6.90 -10.15 2.03
CA THR A 77 -6.79 -11.47 2.65
C THR A 77 -6.97 -11.38 4.15
N GLN A 78 -7.32 -12.49 4.79
CA GLN A 78 -7.44 -12.57 6.26
C GLN A 78 -6.20 -12.03 6.96
N LYS A 79 -5.01 -12.44 6.50
CA LYS A 79 -3.71 -11.92 6.99
C LYS A 79 -3.62 -10.39 6.90
N SER A 80 -4.08 -9.80 5.81
CA SER A 80 -3.98 -8.35 5.61
C SER A 80 -4.97 -7.57 6.45
N MET A 81 -6.11 -8.18 6.76
CA MET A 81 -7.10 -7.64 7.70
C MET A 81 -6.57 -7.72 9.14
N GLU A 82 -5.97 -8.83 9.54
CA GLU A 82 -5.34 -9.00 10.86
C GLU A 82 -4.16 -8.04 11.07
N MET A 83 -3.40 -7.75 10.01
CA MET A 83 -2.37 -6.73 10.03
C MET A 83 -2.93 -5.29 9.99
N GLU A 84 -4.25 -5.13 9.82
CA GLU A 84 -4.96 -3.85 9.70
C GLU A 84 -4.44 -2.97 8.55
N LEU A 85 -3.97 -3.58 7.46
CA LEU A 85 -3.42 -2.85 6.32
C LEU A 85 -4.51 -2.25 5.43
N PHE A 86 -5.71 -2.83 5.47
CA PHE A 86 -6.83 -2.43 4.63
C PHE A 86 -8.13 -2.36 5.42
N GLU A 87 -9.04 -1.56 4.88
CA GLU A 87 -10.47 -1.58 5.19
C GLU A 87 -11.25 -1.80 3.88
N VAL A 88 -12.51 -2.26 3.99
CA VAL A 88 -13.38 -2.46 2.84
C VAL A 88 -14.54 -1.49 2.91
N LYS A 89 -14.68 -0.68 1.86
CA LYS A 89 -15.87 0.14 1.66
C LYS A 89 -16.84 -0.61 0.75
N GLU A 90 -18.03 -0.89 1.27
CA GLU A 90 -19.11 -1.49 0.51
C GLU A 90 -20.08 -0.41 0.00
N ARG A 91 -20.49 -0.52 -1.25
CA ARG A 91 -21.54 0.30 -1.85
C ARG A 91 -22.55 -0.59 -2.53
N THR A 92 -23.81 -0.47 -2.14
CA THR A 92 -24.93 -1.11 -2.82
C THR A 92 -25.37 -0.24 -4.01
N ILE A 93 -25.50 -0.86 -5.18
CA ILE A 93 -26.04 -0.25 -6.38
C ILE A 93 -27.35 -0.97 -6.72
N HIS A 94 -28.40 -0.19 -6.88
CA HIS A 94 -29.70 -0.64 -7.37
C HIS A 94 -29.75 -0.38 -8.86
N ASP A 95 -29.80 -1.44 -9.65
CA ASP A 95 -29.92 -1.32 -11.09
C ASP A 95 -31.38 -1.12 -11.51
N PRO A 96 -31.64 -0.40 -12.62
CA PRO A 96 -33.01 -0.17 -13.13
C PRO A 96 -33.81 -1.44 -13.44
N ASN A 97 -33.12 -2.58 -13.62
CA ASN A 97 -33.73 -3.88 -13.85
C ASN A 97 -34.15 -4.62 -12.56
N GLY A 98 -34.04 -3.97 -11.39
CA GLY A 98 -34.37 -4.56 -10.09
C GLY A 98 -33.27 -5.42 -9.46
N SER A 99 -32.14 -5.62 -10.15
CA SER A 99 -30.99 -6.32 -9.59
C SER A 99 -30.22 -5.43 -8.61
N VAL A 100 -29.63 -6.04 -7.58
CA VAL A 100 -28.81 -5.37 -6.59
C VAL A 100 -27.38 -5.89 -6.70
N ARG A 101 -26.42 -4.99 -6.87
CA ARG A 101 -24.99 -5.32 -6.89
C ARG A 101 -24.26 -4.62 -5.76
N VAL A 102 -23.43 -5.37 -5.02
CA VAL A 102 -22.56 -4.82 -3.98
C VAL A 102 -21.16 -4.66 -4.55
N ILE A 103 -20.67 -3.41 -4.59
CA ILE A 103 -19.29 -3.10 -4.95
C ILE A 103 -18.47 -3.00 -3.67
N LYS A 104 -17.43 -3.82 -3.57
CA LYS A 104 -16.46 -3.78 -2.48
C LYS A 104 -15.17 -3.15 -2.96
N THR A 105 -14.71 -2.12 -2.26
CA THR A 105 -13.47 -1.41 -2.63
C THR A 105 -12.47 -1.49 -1.48
N PRO A 106 -11.27 -2.07 -1.69
CA PRO A 106 -10.22 -2.06 -0.70
C PRO A 106 -9.61 -0.65 -0.59
N LYS A 107 -9.61 -0.11 0.62
CA LYS A 107 -8.89 1.11 0.97
C LYS A 107 -7.73 0.75 1.90
N VAL A 108 -6.63 1.49 1.78
CA VAL A 108 -5.42 1.30 2.57
C VAL A 108 -5.51 2.19 3.80
N THR A 109 -5.41 1.61 4.99
CA THR A 109 -5.40 2.35 6.27
C THR A 109 -4.12 3.18 6.42
N GLY A 110 -4.03 4.10 7.38
CA GLY A 110 -2.78 4.83 7.65
C GLY A 110 -1.61 3.88 7.96
N LYS A 111 -1.88 2.80 8.70
CA LYS A 111 -0.92 1.72 8.98
C LYS A 111 -0.50 0.98 7.71
N GLY A 112 -1.45 0.65 6.84
CA GLY A 112 -1.17 0.05 5.53
C GLY A 112 -0.32 0.95 4.64
N GLN A 113 -0.58 2.26 4.66
CA GLN A 113 0.17 3.24 3.89
C GLN A 113 1.65 3.24 4.33
N GLN A 114 1.93 3.37 5.63
CA GLN A 114 3.31 3.25 6.16
C GLN A 114 3.94 1.92 5.76
N TYR A 115 3.23 0.82 5.98
CA TYR A 115 3.73 -0.52 5.69
C TYR A 115 4.17 -0.67 4.23
N PHE A 116 3.33 -0.27 3.27
CA PHE A 116 3.65 -0.38 1.86
C PHE A 116 4.71 0.64 1.45
N ILE A 117 4.66 1.88 1.94
CA ILE A 117 5.69 2.88 1.66
C ILE A 117 7.07 2.37 2.09
N ASN A 118 7.20 1.90 3.33
CA ASN A 118 8.46 1.35 3.85
C ASN A 118 8.90 0.12 3.03
N LYS A 119 7.95 -0.76 2.71
CA LYS A 119 8.22 -1.96 1.92
C LYS A 119 8.71 -1.68 0.50
N PHE A 120 8.19 -0.64 -0.16
CA PHE A 120 8.61 -0.27 -1.52
C PHE A 120 9.84 0.64 -1.54
N LEU A 121 10.06 1.45 -0.51
CA LEU A 121 11.23 2.33 -0.41
C LEU A 121 12.44 1.67 0.25
N GLY A 122 12.30 0.44 0.76
CA GLY A 122 13.39 -0.32 1.38
C GLY A 122 13.85 0.29 2.72
N VAL A 123 13.01 1.11 3.36
CA VAL A 123 13.32 1.66 4.68
C VAL A 123 13.07 0.54 5.70
N PRO A 124 14.08 0.11 6.48
CA PRO A 124 13.87 -0.87 7.52
C PRO A 124 12.85 -0.32 8.52
N ALA A 125 11.83 -1.12 8.84
CA ALA A 125 10.94 -0.81 9.95
C ALA A 125 11.80 -0.67 11.22
N GLN A 126 11.76 0.51 11.85
CA GLN A 126 12.39 0.76 13.14
C GLN A 126 11.62 0.04 14.25
#